data_AF-K3XJ94-F1
#
_entry.id   AF-K3XJ94-F1
#
_cell.length_a   1.000
_cell.length_b   1.000
_cell.length_c   1.000
_cell.angle_alpha   90.00
_cell.angle_beta   90.00
_cell.angle_gamma   90.00
#
_symmetry.space_group_name_H-M   'P 1'
#
loop_
_entity.id
_entity.type
_entity.pdbx_description
1 polymer ?
#
loop_
_entity_poly.entity_id
_entity_poly.type
_entity_poly.pdbx_seq_one_letter_code
_entity_poly.pdbx_strand_id
1 'polypeptide(L)'
;MSRVASSRLLPRISALSFCTASPAATAASSSSSPSTAAAAAAATAAASEASSTSGDPSSQPPPAARKLWGALKVAAFAAVSAAVGGTGYASYAYSLEELDQMTREFRKKSKHPIPEDASGFEKFQAMAYAAAMKVPVAAIEGYLDVRSQIEDQIRGFSEPVSDKLLPDRAPQEQHILTLVLDLNETLVYSDWKRERGWRTFKRPGVDAFLEHLGRFYEIVVYSDQLSMYVDPVVDRLDPKGNIRHRLSRVATKYEHGKHYRDLSKLNRNPAQVIYISAHALESSLQPENSVQIKPWKLENDDTQLLDLIPFLEYVAMARPSDIRAVLASYQGSDIAAEFIERSKEHQRRMQEQKQSGRIWRR
;
A
#
# COMPACT_ATOMS: atom_id res chain seq x y z
N MET A 1 31.93 -35.64 -33.22
CA MET A 1 31.92 -36.89 -32.44
C MET A 1 32.49 -36.60 -31.06
N SER A 2 31.78 -37.01 -29.99
CA SER A 2 32.09 -36.99 -28.53
C SER A 2 32.53 -35.67 -27.87
N ARG A 3 31.80 -35.02 -26.94
CA ARG A 3 31.20 -35.39 -25.61
C ARG A 3 32.22 -35.86 -24.54
N VAL A 4 32.45 -35.01 -23.52
CA VAL A 4 32.49 -35.24 -22.04
C VAL A 4 32.49 -33.82 -21.41
N ALA A 5 31.49 -33.25 -20.72
CA ALA A 5 30.67 -33.62 -19.55
C ALA A 5 31.41 -33.56 -18.19
N SER A 6 31.28 -32.45 -17.44
CA SER A 6 31.46 -32.44 -15.99
C SER A 6 30.53 -31.43 -15.29
N SER A 7 29.44 -31.99 -14.76
CA SER A 7 28.89 -31.79 -13.40
C SER A 7 28.94 -30.39 -12.76
N ARG A 8 27.77 -29.72 -12.70
CA ARG A 8 27.43 -28.76 -11.62
C ARG A 8 26.15 -29.22 -10.94
N LEU A 9 26.24 -29.51 -9.65
CA LEU A 9 25.13 -29.85 -8.75
C LEU A 9 24.27 -28.61 -8.49
N LEU A 10 22.96 -28.72 -8.77
CA LEU A 10 21.93 -27.80 -8.29
C LEU A 10 21.11 -28.52 -7.20
N PRO A 11 20.74 -27.85 -6.09
CA PRO A 11 19.84 -28.45 -5.12
C PRO A 11 18.39 -28.41 -5.62
N ARG A 12 17.75 -29.58 -5.59
CA ARG A 12 16.32 -29.79 -5.80
C ARG A 12 15.52 -29.08 -4.71
N ILE A 13 14.60 -28.20 -5.09
CA ILE A 13 13.50 -27.77 -4.22
C ILE A 13 12.22 -28.36 -4.81
N SER A 14 11.52 -29.12 -3.97
CA SER A 14 10.35 -29.91 -4.27
C SER A 14 9.16 -29.04 -4.67
N ALA A 15 8.51 -29.42 -5.77
CA ALA A 15 7.20 -28.91 -6.16
C ALA A 15 6.13 -29.47 -5.22
N LEU A 16 5.41 -28.60 -4.52
CA LEU A 16 4.12 -28.95 -3.91
C LEU A 16 3.00 -28.49 -4.84
N SER A 17 2.28 -29.50 -5.32
CA SER A 17 1.14 -29.43 -6.21
C SER A 17 -0.07 -28.87 -5.47
N PHE A 18 -0.64 -27.74 -5.93
CA PHE A 18 -1.94 -27.27 -5.45
C PHE A 18 -3.03 -27.85 -6.36
N CYS A 19 -3.78 -28.81 -5.82
CA CYS A 19 -5.00 -29.31 -6.45
C CYS A 19 -6.17 -28.44 -6.01
N THR A 20 -6.81 -27.80 -6.99
CA THR A 20 -8.02 -26.99 -6.84
C THR A 20 -9.25 -27.87 -6.68
N ALA A 21 -10.04 -27.65 -5.63
CA ALA A 21 -11.44 -28.05 -5.57
C ALA A 21 -12.26 -26.91 -4.98
N SER A 22 -13.20 -26.41 -5.79
CA SER A 22 -14.25 -25.48 -5.37
C SER A 22 -15.36 -26.25 -4.65
N PRO A 23 -16.13 -25.58 -3.78
CA PRO A 23 -17.58 -25.59 -4.02
C PRO A 23 -18.24 -24.22 -3.82
N ALA A 24 -19.42 -24.09 -4.42
CA ALA A 24 -20.24 -22.89 -4.45
C ALA A 24 -21.23 -22.79 -3.27
N ALA A 25 -21.52 -21.54 -2.89
CA ALA A 25 -22.75 -20.98 -2.31
C ALA A 25 -23.28 -21.48 -0.94
N THR A 26 -23.29 -20.60 0.07
CA THR A 26 -24.49 -19.87 0.59
C THR A 26 -24.16 -19.07 1.86
N ALA A 27 -24.96 -18.02 2.11
CA ALA A 27 -24.74 -16.94 3.07
C ALA A 27 -24.87 -17.34 4.56
N ALA A 28 -24.05 -16.76 5.43
CA ALA A 28 -24.39 -16.44 6.82
C ALA A 28 -23.41 -15.42 7.41
N SER A 29 -23.97 -14.50 8.18
CA SER A 29 -23.36 -13.46 8.98
C SER A 29 -22.33 -13.94 10.01
N SER A 30 -21.47 -13.00 10.43
CA SER A 30 -20.65 -13.00 11.66
C SER A 30 -19.62 -14.12 11.86
N SER A 31 -18.33 -13.77 11.87
CA SER A 31 -17.36 -14.37 12.81
C SER A 31 -16.04 -13.60 12.80
N SER A 32 -15.75 -13.00 13.94
CA SER A 32 -14.43 -12.55 14.39
C SER A 32 -13.44 -13.72 14.40
N SER A 33 -12.25 -13.52 13.85
CA SER A 33 -11.21 -14.55 13.78
C SER A 33 -10.64 -14.93 15.16
N PRO A 34 -10.22 -16.20 15.38
CA PRO A 34 -10.12 -16.81 16.70
C PRO A 34 -8.67 -17.04 17.19
N SER A 35 -7.66 -16.31 16.70
CA SER A 35 -6.25 -16.67 16.95
C SER A 35 -5.64 -16.07 18.22
N THR A 36 -6.06 -14.89 18.67
CA THR A 36 -5.54 -14.26 19.91
C THR A 36 -6.17 -14.85 21.17
N ALA A 37 -7.45 -15.26 21.08
CA ALA A 37 -8.11 -16.03 22.12
C ALA A 37 -7.47 -17.42 22.28
N ALA A 38 -6.94 -18.03 21.21
CA ALA A 38 -6.33 -19.36 21.28
C ALA A 38 -4.99 -19.38 22.03
N ALA A 39 -4.15 -18.34 21.90
CA ALA A 39 -2.89 -18.24 22.63
C ALA A 39 -3.10 -17.91 24.13
N ALA A 40 -4.08 -17.06 24.45
CA ALA A 40 -4.50 -16.79 25.82
C ALA A 40 -5.26 -17.98 26.45
N ALA A 41 -6.01 -18.75 25.64
CA ALA A 41 -6.65 -20.00 26.04
C ALA A 41 -5.63 -21.10 26.30
N ALA A 42 -4.53 -21.17 25.53
CA ALA A 42 -3.45 -22.13 25.76
C ALA A 42 -2.71 -21.87 27.09
N ALA A 43 -2.50 -20.61 27.47
CA ALA A 43 -1.90 -20.25 28.77
C ALA A 43 -2.84 -20.50 29.96
N THR A 44 -4.15 -20.32 29.77
CA THR A 44 -5.17 -20.64 30.79
C THR A 44 -5.47 -22.14 30.88
N ALA A 45 -5.35 -22.90 29.77
CA ALA A 45 -5.45 -24.36 29.74
C ALA A 45 -4.25 -25.03 30.41
N ALA A 46 -3.02 -24.55 30.18
CA ALA A 46 -1.81 -25.04 30.83
C ALA A 46 -1.82 -24.86 32.36
N ALA A 47 -2.53 -23.83 32.87
CA ALA A 47 -2.75 -23.65 34.30
C ALA A 47 -3.83 -24.59 34.88
N SER A 48 -4.67 -25.20 34.04
CA SER A 48 -5.74 -26.12 34.43
C SER A 48 -5.37 -27.60 34.34
N GLU A 49 -4.47 -27.97 33.41
CA GLU A 49 -4.02 -29.37 33.19
C GLU A 49 -3.04 -29.88 34.26
N ALA A 50 -2.46 -29.01 35.09
CA ALA A 50 -1.61 -29.44 36.21
C ALA A 50 -2.38 -30.07 37.39
N SER A 51 -3.66 -30.45 37.23
CA SER A 51 -4.52 -30.93 38.32
C SER A 51 -5.15 -32.31 38.15
N SER A 52 -4.68 -33.14 37.22
CA SER A 52 -5.16 -34.53 37.05
C SER A 52 -4.10 -35.60 37.34
N THR A 53 -3.43 -35.51 38.49
CA THR A 53 -2.74 -36.67 39.09
C THR A 53 -3.43 -37.05 40.39
N SER A 54 -4.09 -38.20 40.35
CA SER A 54 -4.71 -38.93 41.46
C SER A 54 -3.79 -39.05 42.68
N GLY A 55 -4.24 -38.59 43.85
CA GLY A 55 -3.57 -38.76 45.14
C GLY A 55 -4.55 -38.63 46.32
N ASP A 56 -4.48 -39.61 47.23
CA ASP A 56 -5.27 -39.93 48.43
C ASP A 56 -6.08 -38.84 49.18
N PRO A 57 -7.24 -39.18 49.80
CA PRO A 57 -8.15 -38.23 50.44
C PRO A 57 -7.76 -37.81 51.88
N SER A 58 -6.49 -37.95 52.28
CA SER A 58 -6.05 -37.67 53.66
C SER A 58 -4.77 -36.85 53.73
N SER A 59 -4.84 -35.57 53.35
CA SER A 59 -3.94 -34.52 53.86
C SER A 59 -4.48 -33.14 53.50
N GLN A 60 -5.37 -32.63 54.34
CA GLN A 60 -5.85 -31.26 54.22
C GLN A 60 -4.76 -30.30 54.71
N PRO A 61 -4.19 -29.40 53.87
CA PRO A 61 -3.18 -28.46 54.33
C PRO A 61 -3.81 -27.44 55.30
N PRO A 62 -3.03 -26.86 56.23
CA PRO A 62 -3.54 -26.00 57.30
C PRO A 62 -4.29 -24.78 56.74
N PRO A 63 -5.27 -24.22 57.48
CA PRO A 63 -6.18 -23.18 56.98
C PRO A 63 -5.48 -21.90 56.50
N ALA A 64 -4.28 -21.59 57.03
CA ALA A 64 -3.45 -20.48 56.57
C ALA A 64 -2.90 -20.68 55.14
N ALA A 65 -2.52 -21.91 54.77
CA ALA A 65 -1.98 -22.23 53.45
C ALA A 65 -3.05 -22.11 52.35
N ARG A 66 -4.32 -22.40 52.66
CA ARG A 66 -5.46 -22.23 51.71
C ARG A 66 -5.76 -20.78 51.40
N LYS A 67 -5.69 -19.89 52.40
CA LYS A 67 -5.87 -18.44 52.20
C LYS A 67 -4.73 -17.85 51.37
N LEU A 68 -3.50 -18.28 51.62
CA LEU A 68 -2.32 -17.85 50.86
C LEU A 68 -2.40 -18.30 49.39
N TRP A 69 -2.82 -19.54 49.14
CA TRP A 69 -3.02 -20.07 47.78
C TRP A 69 -4.17 -19.38 47.04
N GLY A 70 -5.26 -19.05 47.74
CA GLY A 70 -6.36 -18.25 47.18
C GLY A 70 -5.93 -16.84 46.78
N ALA A 71 -5.16 -16.16 47.65
CA ALA A 71 -4.60 -14.85 47.36
C ALA A 71 -3.60 -14.87 46.20
N LEU A 72 -2.75 -15.90 46.12
CA LEU A 72 -1.78 -16.07 45.03
C LEU A 72 -2.48 -16.25 43.67
N LYS A 73 -3.60 -17.00 43.64
CA LYS A 73 -4.44 -17.15 42.44
C LYS A 73 -5.04 -15.82 42.00
N VAL A 74 -5.62 -15.06 42.91
CA VAL A 74 -6.20 -13.73 42.60
C VAL A 74 -5.14 -12.76 42.09
N ALA A 75 -3.95 -12.75 42.72
CA ALA A 75 -2.83 -11.93 42.27
C ALA A 75 -2.33 -12.33 40.86
N ALA A 76 -2.29 -13.63 40.56
CA ALA A 76 -1.93 -14.13 39.24
C ALA A 76 -2.95 -13.70 38.16
N PHE A 77 -4.26 -13.83 38.42
CA PHE A 77 -5.30 -13.37 37.49
C PHE A 77 -5.29 -11.85 37.27
N ALA A 78 -5.03 -11.07 38.33
CA ALA A 78 -4.91 -9.62 38.24
C ALA A 78 -3.68 -9.21 37.39
N ALA A 79 -2.55 -9.88 37.59
CA ALA A 79 -1.32 -9.62 36.83
C ALA A 79 -1.50 -9.93 35.33
N VAL A 80 -2.15 -11.04 34.99
CA VAL A 80 -2.44 -11.39 33.58
C VAL A 80 -3.40 -10.37 32.95
N SER A 81 -4.47 -9.99 33.66
CA SER A 81 -5.43 -8.98 33.17
C SER A 81 -4.77 -7.61 32.94
N ALA A 82 -3.90 -7.19 33.86
CA ALA A 82 -3.14 -5.95 33.72
C ALA A 82 -2.14 -6.01 32.56
N ALA A 83 -1.49 -7.14 32.33
CA ALA A 83 -0.60 -7.34 31.19
C ALA A 83 -1.39 -7.26 29.86
N VAL A 84 -2.52 -7.96 29.74
CA VAL A 84 -3.37 -7.92 28.53
C VAL A 84 -3.88 -6.50 28.26
N GLY A 85 -4.42 -5.83 29.28
CA GLY A 85 -4.90 -4.45 29.16
C GLY A 85 -3.78 -3.46 28.81
N GLY A 86 -2.61 -3.60 29.44
CA GLY A 86 -1.44 -2.78 29.15
C GLY A 86 -0.90 -3.00 27.74
N THR A 87 -0.82 -4.26 27.28
CA THR A 87 -0.42 -4.56 25.90
C THR A 87 -1.43 -4.03 24.89
N GLY A 88 -2.73 -4.18 25.13
CA GLY A 88 -3.77 -3.68 24.24
C GLY A 88 -3.77 -2.15 24.14
N TYR A 89 -3.53 -1.46 25.26
CA TYR A 89 -3.36 0.00 25.27
C TYR A 89 -2.11 0.42 24.50
N ALA A 90 -0.98 -0.25 24.71
CA ALA A 90 0.25 0.03 23.99
C ALA A 90 0.12 -0.24 22.48
N SER A 91 -0.61 -1.30 22.08
CA SER A 91 -0.94 -1.57 20.68
C SER A 91 -1.73 -0.43 20.04
N TYR A 92 -2.69 0.11 20.77
CA TYR A 92 -3.60 1.14 20.28
C TYR A 92 -2.97 2.53 20.24
N ALA A 93 -2.16 2.87 21.25
CA ALA A 93 -1.65 4.22 21.43
C ALA A 93 -0.33 4.50 20.69
N TYR A 94 0.45 3.48 20.34
CA TYR A 94 1.81 3.66 19.80
C TYR A 94 2.07 2.84 18.53
N SER A 95 2.85 3.42 17.61
CA SER A 95 3.39 2.72 16.44
C SER A 95 4.48 1.71 16.84
N LEU A 96 4.75 0.72 15.98
CA LEU A 96 5.81 -0.26 16.23
C LEU A 96 7.19 0.39 16.37
N GLU A 97 7.50 1.40 15.55
CA GLU A 97 8.81 2.08 15.59
C GLU A 97 9.01 2.84 16.90
N GLU A 98 7.99 3.56 17.37
CA GLU A 98 8.03 4.26 18.66
C GLU A 98 8.19 3.27 19.82
N LEU A 99 7.48 2.14 19.80
CA LEU A 99 7.57 1.10 20.81
C LEU A 99 8.94 0.40 20.80
N ASP A 100 9.50 0.11 19.64
CA ASP A 100 10.85 -0.44 19.52
C ASP A 100 11.89 0.55 20.07
N GLN A 101 11.76 1.84 19.74
CA GLN A 101 12.62 2.89 20.28
C GLN A 101 12.53 2.98 21.80
N MET A 102 11.32 3.02 22.36
CA MET A 102 11.11 3.02 23.81
C MET A 102 11.70 1.76 24.47
N THR A 103 11.56 0.59 23.83
CA THR A 103 12.11 -0.67 24.33
C THR A 103 13.65 -0.66 24.32
N ARG A 104 14.27 -0.11 23.26
CA ARG A 104 15.73 0.07 23.18
C ARG A 104 16.24 1.04 24.25
N GLU A 105 15.54 2.14 24.49
CA GLU A 105 15.89 3.09 25.56
C GLU A 105 15.75 2.45 26.94
N PHE A 106 14.66 1.71 27.16
CA PHE A 106 14.43 0.98 28.41
C PHE A 106 15.51 -0.06 28.66
N ARG A 107 15.93 -0.78 27.61
CA ARG A 107 17.08 -1.70 27.63
C ARG A 107 18.39 -0.98 27.94
N LYS A 108 18.61 0.21 27.40
CA LYS A 108 19.81 1.01 27.69
C LYS A 108 19.82 1.43 29.16
N LYS A 109 18.66 1.82 29.71
CA LYS A 109 18.50 2.19 31.13
C LYS A 109 18.68 1.00 32.07
N SER A 110 18.22 -0.20 31.69
CA SER A 110 18.38 -1.40 32.51
C SER A 110 19.82 -1.92 32.58
N LYS A 111 20.66 -1.60 31.57
CA LYS A 111 22.10 -1.90 31.53
C LYS A 111 22.96 -0.79 32.13
N HIS A 112 22.62 -0.26 33.31
CA HIS A 112 23.52 0.69 33.98
C HIS A 112 24.85 -0.01 34.35
N PRO A 113 26.01 0.49 33.89
CA PRO A 113 27.29 -0.05 34.30
C PRO A 113 27.49 0.21 35.79
N ILE A 114 27.80 -0.85 36.53
CA ILE A 114 28.04 -0.78 37.97
C ILE A 114 29.42 -0.13 38.17
N PRO A 115 29.54 1.02 38.86
CA PRO A 115 30.84 1.61 39.17
C PRO A 115 31.66 0.64 40.02
N GLU A 116 32.93 0.42 39.65
CA GLU A 116 33.84 -0.48 40.38
C GLU A 116 34.00 -0.07 41.86
N ASP A 117 33.87 1.23 42.14
CA ASP A 117 34.01 1.86 43.48
C ASP A 117 32.72 1.87 44.33
N ALA A 118 31.60 1.30 43.84
CA ALA A 118 30.33 1.30 44.55
C ALA A 118 30.30 0.36 45.76
N SER A 119 29.47 0.68 46.76
CA SER A 119 29.30 -0.15 47.96
C SER A 119 28.69 -1.52 47.61
N GLY A 120 29.02 -2.56 48.39
CA GLY A 120 28.54 -3.93 48.13
C GLY A 120 27.01 -4.05 48.07
N PHE A 121 26.30 -3.20 48.82
CA PHE A 121 24.84 -3.13 48.81
C PHE A 121 24.29 -2.52 47.52
N GLU A 122 24.90 -1.45 46.99
CA GLU A 122 24.53 -0.86 45.71
C GLU A 122 24.78 -1.82 44.54
N LYS A 123 25.88 -2.59 44.59
CA LYS A 123 26.18 -3.65 43.61
C LYS A 123 25.10 -4.74 43.63
N PHE A 124 24.66 -5.15 44.82
CA PHE A 124 23.57 -6.13 44.97
C PHE A 124 22.22 -5.58 44.45
N GLN A 125 21.90 -4.32 44.77
CA GLN A 125 20.68 -3.67 44.31
C GLN A 125 20.66 -3.52 42.78
N ALA A 126 21.78 -3.14 42.18
CA ALA A 126 21.93 -3.05 40.73
C ALA A 126 21.78 -4.43 40.05
N MET A 127 22.38 -5.48 40.60
CA MET A 127 22.20 -6.86 40.09
C MET A 127 20.75 -7.35 40.24
N ALA A 128 20.12 -7.09 41.39
CA ALA A 128 18.73 -7.46 41.63
C ALA A 128 17.78 -6.73 40.66
N TYR A 129 18.01 -5.44 40.42
CA TYR A 129 17.27 -4.67 39.42
C TYR A 129 17.49 -5.23 38.02
N ALA A 130 18.74 -5.44 37.59
CA ALA A 130 19.04 -6.00 36.27
C ALA A 130 18.38 -7.37 36.05
N ALA A 131 18.37 -8.24 37.06
CA ALA A 131 17.71 -9.53 37.01
C ALA A 131 16.18 -9.40 36.95
N ALA A 132 15.60 -8.51 37.77
CA ALA A 132 14.16 -8.24 37.78
C ALA A 132 13.66 -7.68 36.43
N MET A 133 14.47 -6.86 35.77
CA MET A 133 14.13 -6.25 34.47
C MET A 133 14.28 -7.20 33.28
N LYS A 134 14.97 -8.34 33.43
CA LYS A 134 15.19 -9.28 32.33
C LYS A 134 13.89 -9.92 31.82
N VAL A 135 12.98 -10.29 32.72
CA VAL A 135 11.71 -10.94 32.37
C VAL A 135 10.74 -9.96 31.68
N PRO A 136 10.49 -8.74 32.19
CA PRO A 136 9.69 -7.74 31.47
C PRO A 136 10.25 -7.36 30.10
N VAL A 137 11.57 -7.20 29.95
CA VAL A 137 12.19 -6.89 28.65
C VAL A 137 11.95 -8.02 27.66
N ALA A 138 12.17 -9.27 28.06
CA ALA A 138 11.91 -10.43 27.20
C ALA A 138 10.42 -10.55 26.80
N ALA A 139 9.49 -10.23 27.72
CA ALA A 139 8.06 -10.21 27.41
C ALA A 139 7.69 -9.13 26.39
N ILE A 140 8.29 -7.93 26.51
CA ILE A 140 8.10 -6.83 25.54
C ILE A 140 8.70 -7.22 24.17
N GLU A 141 9.90 -7.79 24.14
CA GLU A 141 10.53 -8.28 22.90
C GLU A 141 9.67 -9.35 22.22
N GLY A 142 9.13 -10.30 22.98
CA GLY A 142 8.20 -11.31 22.44
C GLY A 142 6.90 -10.72 21.90
N TYR A 143 6.34 -9.70 22.56
CA TYR A 143 5.18 -8.98 22.05
C TYR A 143 5.49 -8.22 20.75
N LEU A 144 6.65 -7.55 20.67
CA LEU A 144 7.06 -6.82 19.47
C LEU A 144 7.25 -7.77 18.28
N ASP A 145 7.85 -8.94 18.50
CA ASP A 145 8.03 -9.95 17.45
C ASP A 145 6.69 -10.49 16.91
N VAL A 146 5.76 -10.83 17.81
CA VAL A 146 4.41 -11.26 17.41
C VAL A 146 3.66 -10.15 16.67
N ARG A 147 3.75 -8.91 17.15
CA ARG A 147 3.11 -7.77 16.50
C ARG A 147 3.73 -7.47 15.14
N SER A 148 5.05 -7.52 14.99
CA SER A 148 5.72 -7.31 13.70
C SER A 148 5.30 -8.36 12.68
N GLN A 149 5.15 -9.63 13.08
CA GLN A 149 4.66 -10.68 12.18
C GLN A 149 3.23 -10.41 11.69
N ILE A 150 2.35 -9.95 12.58
CA ILE A 150 0.97 -9.58 12.22
C ILE A 150 0.97 -8.35 11.30
N GLU A 151 1.74 -7.32 11.61
CA GLU A 151 1.82 -6.11 10.80
C GLU A 151 2.44 -6.39 9.42
N ASP A 152 3.48 -7.22 9.33
CA ASP A 152 4.07 -7.66 8.05
C ASP A 152 3.06 -8.43 7.20
N GLN A 153 2.25 -9.29 7.83
CA GLN A 153 1.18 -9.99 7.14
C GLN A 153 0.12 -9.01 6.60
N ILE A 154 -0.31 -8.04 7.41
CA ILE A 154 -1.27 -7.00 6.99
C ILE A 154 -0.68 -6.15 5.86
N ARG A 155 0.60 -5.75 6.00
CA ARG A 155 1.33 -4.94 5.03
C ARG A 155 1.37 -5.58 3.65
N GLY A 156 1.50 -6.91 3.58
CA GLY A 156 1.41 -7.66 2.33
C GLY A 156 0.07 -7.55 1.59
N PHE A 157 -1.00 -7.15 2.28
CA PHE A 157 -2.32 -6.90 1.69
C PHE A 157 -2.64 -5.41 1.53
N SER A 158 -2.01 -4.53 2.30
CA SER A 158 -2.32 -3.09 2.33
C SER A 158 -1.35 -2.22 1.54
N GLU A 159 -0.06 -2.54 1.51
CA GLU A 159 0.95 -1.77 0.80
C GLU A 159 1.20 -2.30 -0.61
N PRO A 160 1.68 -1.45 -1.55
CA PRO A 160 2.10 -1.91 -2.87
C PRO A 160 3.21 -2.96 -2.77
N VAL A 161 3.26 -3.88 -3.74
CA VAL A 161 4.27 -4.97 -3.80
C VAL A 161 5.71 -4.47 -3.69
N SER A 162 6.01 -3.26 -4.16
CA SER A 162 7.35 -2.69 -4.16
C SER A 162 7.34 -1.20 -3.86
N ASP A 163 8.41 -0.73 -3.22
CA ASP A 163 8.68 0.70 -3.04
C ASP A 163 8.96 1.42 -4.37
N LYS A 164 9.44 0.68 -5.38
CA LYS A 164 9.66 1.17 -6.74
C LYS A 164 8.84 0.33 -7.71
N LEU A 165 7.67 0.85 -8.09
CA LEU A 165 6.73 0.18 -8.99
C LEU A 165 7.23 0.10 -10.43
N LEU A 166 8.06 1.05 -10.86
CA LEU A 166 8.62 1.08 -12.21
C LEU A 166 10.16 0.94 -12.17
N PRO A 167 10.76 0.29 -13.17
CA PRO A 167 12.21 0.18 -13.29
C PRO A 167 12.87 1.55 -13.45
N ASP A 168 14.17 1.61 -13.17
CA ASP A 168 14.99 2.79 -13.40
C ASP A 168 15.05 3.09 -14.92
N ARG A 169 14.96 4.36 -15.28
CA ARG A 169 15.05 4.81 -16.68
C ARG A 169 16.50 4.93 -17.14
N ALA A 170 16.70 4.70 -18.44
CA ALA A 170 17.96 5.04 -19.09
C ALA A 170 18.25 6.56 -18.96
N PRO A 171 19.52 6.99 -18.84
CA PRO A 171 19.87 8.40 -18.70
C PRO A 171 19.27 9.32 -19.78
N GLN A 172 19.12 8.81 -21.00
CA GLN A 172 18.58 9.53 -22.14
C GLN A 172 17.07 9.81 -22.02
N GLU A 173 16.34 9.01 -21.23
CA GLU A 173 14.87 9.08 -21.10
C GLU A 173 14.41 9.79 -19.82
N GLN A 174 15.33 10.33 -19.02
CA GLN A 174 15.00 11.03 -17.78
C GLN A 174 14.17 12.31 -18.02
N HIS A 175 14.26 12.89 -19.22
CA HIS A 175 13.55 14.12 -19.58
C HIS A 175 12.11 13.88 -20.07
N ILE A 176 11.68 12.61 -20.23
CA ILE A 176 10.35 12.26 -20.75
C ILE A 176 9.31 12.39 -19.64
N LEU A 177 8.17 13.02 -19.92
CA LEU A 177 7.07 13.12 -18.97
C LEU A 177 6.34 11.77 -18.84
N THR A 178 5.79 11.49 -17.66
CA THR A 178 5.03 10.25 -17.39
C THR A 178 3.55 10.54 -17.43
N LEU A 179 2.81 9.82 -18.26
CA LEU A 179 1.35 9.89 -18.32
C LEU A 179 0.77 8.59 -17.75
N VAL A 180 0.18 8.70 -16.56
CA VAL A 180 -0.47 7.60 -15.86
C VAL A 180 -1.95 7.64 -16.18
N LEU A 181 -2.51 6.53 -16.67
CA LEU A 181 -3.91 6.42 -17.09
C LEU A 181 -4.59 5.31 -16.29
N ASP A 182 -5.77 5.62 -15.72
CA ASP A 182 -6.64 4.57 -15.21
C ASP A 182 -7.36 3.85 -16.35
N LEU A 183 -7.85 2.64 -16.10
CA LEU A 183 -8.48 1.81 -17.13
C LEU A 183 -10.01 2.01 -17.12
N ASN A 184 -10.66 1.72 -16.00
CA ASN A 184 -12.12 1.67 -15.89
C ASN A 184 -12.73 3.08 -15.92
N GLU A 185 -13.81 3.25 -16.68
CA GLU A 185 -14.51 4.52 -16.93
C GLU A 185 -13.62 5.63 -17.52
N THR A 186 -12.36 5.32 -17.85
CA THR A 186 -11.34 6.26 -18.34
C THR A 186 -10.96 5.92 -19.78
N LEU A 187 -10.41 4.72 -20.03
CA LEU A 187 -10.06 4.22 -21.37
C LEU A 187 -11.08 3.21 -21.89
N VAL A 188 -11.68 2.43 -20.99
CA VAL A 188 -12.66 1.40 -21.29
C VAL A 188 -13.77 1.41 -20.25
N TYR A 189 -14.90 0.81 -20.59
CA TYR A 189 -15.99 0.56 -19.66
C TYR A 189 -16.38 -0.91 -19.72
N SER A 190 -16.52 -1.55 -18.57
CA SER A 190 -16.97 -2.94 -18.49
C SER A 190 -18.29 -3.04 -17.78
N ASP A 191 -19.24 -3.75 -18.38
CA ASP A 191 -20.51 -4.07 -17.74
C ASP A 191 -20.80 -5.58 -17.78
N TRP A 192 -21.68 -5.99 -16.88
CA TRP A 192 -22.25 -7.33 -16.89
C TRP A 192 -23.74 -7.25 -17.17
N LYS A 193 -24.20 -8.02 -18.15
CA LYS A 193 -25.65 -8.25 -18.37
C LYS A 193 -25.93 -9.74 -18.43
N ARG A 194 -27.09 -10.15 -17.92
CA ARG A 194 -27.50 -11.57 -17.82
C ARG A 194 -27.40 -12.33 -19.13
N GLU A 195 -27.75 -11.69 -20.25
CA GLU A 195 -27.80 -12.29 -21.58
C GLU A 195 -26.42 -12.48 -22.22
N ARG A 196 -25.45 -11.59 -21.90
CA ARG A 196 -24.17 -11.51 -22.62
C ARG A 196 -22.93 -11.69 -21.75
N GLY A 197 -23.11 -11.79 -20.43
CA GLY A 197 -22.03 -11.82 -19.46
C GLY A 197 -21.28 -10.49 -19.36
N TRP A 198 -20.02 -10.59 -18.95
CA TRP A 198 -19.08 -9.47 -18.90
C TRP A 198 -18.68 -9.05 -20.32
N ARG A 199 -18.78 -7.75 -20.62
CA ARG A 199 -18.25 -7.15 -21.85
C ARG A 199 -17.50 -5.87 -21.52
N THR A 200 -16.42 -5.66 -22.25
CA THR A 200 -15.57 -4.46 -22.18
C THR A 200 -15.69 -3.69 -23.48
N PHE A 201 -15.93 -2.40 -23.37
CA PHE A 201 -16.10 -1.48 -24.48
C PHE A 201 -14.97 -0.45 -24.47
N LYS A 202 -14.49 -0.06 -25.64
CA LYS A 202 -13.45 0.97 -25.79
C LYS A 202 -14.10 2.35 -25.80
N ARG A 203 -13.52 3.30 -25.06
CA ARG A 203 -13.93 4.70 -25.15
C ARG A 203 -13.60 5.26 -26.54
N PRO A 204 -14.48 6.05 -27.17
CA PRO A 204 -14.19 6.67 -28.45
C PRO A 204 -12.87 7.47 -28.40
N GLY A 205 -12.06 7.36 -29.46
CA GLY A 205 -10.79 8.08 -29.58
C GLY A 205 -9.60 7.49 -28.81
N VAL A 206 -9.78 6.43 -28.02
CA VAL A 206 -8.70 5.84 -27.20
C VAL A 206 -7.48 5.40 -28.03
N ASP A 207 -7.70 4.80 -29.20
CA ASP A 207 -6.61 4.32 -30.06
C ASP A 207 -5.75 5.50 -30.56
N ALA A 208 -6.41 6.58 -30.99
CA ALA A 208 -5.74 7.81 -31.47
C ALA A 208 -5.04 8.54 -30.33
N PHE A 209 -5.65 8.58 -29.15
CA PHE A 209 -5.08 9.16 -27.94
C PHE A 209 -3.76 8.47 -27.55
N LEU A 210 -3.76 7.13 -27.47
CA LEU A 210 -2.57 6.35 -27.12
C LEU A 210 -1.47 6.48 -28.19
N GLU A 211 -1.82 6.39 -29.46
CA GLU A 211 -0.86 6.47 -30.56
C GLU A 211 -0.20 7.85 -30.70
N HIS A 212 -0.96 8.92 -30.45
CA HIS A 212 -0.43 10.28 -30.52
C HIS A 212 0.44 10.59 -29.31
N LEU A 213 -0.07 10.34 -28.10
CA LEU A 213 0.63 10.69 -26.87
C LEU A 213 1.78 9.75 -26.53
N GLY A 214 1.77 8.50 -27.03
CA GLY A 214 2.87 7.56 -26.86
C GLY A 214 4.20 8.03 -27.47
N ARG A 215 4.16 9.04 -28.34
CA ARG A 215 5.34 9.68 -28.93
C ARG A 215 6.00 10.69 -27.97
N PHE A 216 5.22 11.24 -27.04
CA PHE A 216 5.62 12.33 -26.16
C PHE A 216 5.82 11.89 -24.71
N TYR A 217 5.06 10.89 -24.27
CA TYR A 217 4.98 10.44 -22.89
C TYR A 217 5.42 8.99 -22.73
N GLU A 218 5.99 8.67 -21.56
CA GLU A 218 5.94 7.30 -21.05
C GLU A 218 4.52 7.04 -20.54
N ILE A 219 3.74 6.26 -21.30
CA ILE A 219 2.38 5.89 -20.90
C ILE A 219 2.42 4.68 -19.95
N VAL A 220 1.77 4.84 -18.79
CA VAL A 220 1.62 3.81 -17.76
C VAL A 220 0.14 3.61 -17.49
N VAL A 221 -0.37 2.39 -17.64
CA VAL A 221 -1.73 2.06 -17.16
C VAL A 221 -1.66 1.69 -15.70
N TYR A 222 -2.47 2.31 -14.85
CA TYR A 222 -2.51 2.06 -13.41
C TYR A 222 -3.94 1.89 -12.90
N SER A 223 -4.35 0.64 -12.72
CA SER A 223 -5.72 0.26 -12.36
C SER A 223 -5.80 -0.46 -11.01
N ASP A 224 -6.92 -0.29 -10.29
CA ASP A 224 -7.29 -1.08 -9.11
C ASP A 224 -7.91 -2.44 -9.45
N GLN A 225 -7.98 -2.81 -10.71
CA GLN A 225 -8.45 -4.13 -11.11
C GLN A 225 -7.33 -5.16 -11.01
N LEU A 226 -7.71 -6.44 -10.86
CA LEU A 226 -6.75 -7.55 -10.82
C LEU A 226 -6.02 -7.67 -12.17
N SER A 227 -4.78 -8.15 -12.14
CA SER A 227 -3.96 -8.38 -13.35
C SER A 227 -4.68 -9.26 -14.38
N MET A 228 -5.42 -10.27 -13.91
CA MET A 228 -6.24 -11.15 -14.76
C MET A 228 -7.28 -10.42 -15.63
N TYR A 229 -7.68 -9.21 -15.23
CA TYR A 229 -8.54 -8.33 -16.02
C TYR A 229 -7.72 -7.30 -16.81
N VAL A 230 -6.75 -6.65 -16.16
CA VAL A 230 -5.95 -5.57 -16.76
C VAL A 230 -5.16 -6.06 -17.97
N ASP A 231 -4.43 -7.17 -17.82
CA ASP A 231 -3.51 -7.66 -18.84
C ASP A 231 -4.20 -7.96 -20.19
N PRO A 232 -5.25 -8.81 -20.25
CA PRO A 232 -5.90 -9.12 -21.51
C PRO A 232 -6.65 -7.92 -22.13
N VAL A 233 -7.08 -6.96 -21.31
CA VAL A 233 -7.73 -5.73 -21.81
C VAL A 233 -6.69 -4.83 -22.45
N VAL A 234 -5.56 -4.58 -21.79
CA VAL A 234 -4.46 -3.76 -22.30
C VAL A 234 -3.88 -4.36 -23.58
N ASP A 235 -3.66 -5.68 -23.62
CA ASP A 235 -3.12 -6.36 -24.81
C ASP A 235 -4.02 -6.20 -26.05
N ARG A 236 -5.33 -6.12 -25.86
CA ARG A 236 -6.31 -5.88 -26.95
C ARG A 236 -6.49 -4.40 -27.27
N LEU A 237 -6.31 -3.53 -26.28
CA LEU A 237 -6.47 -2.09 -26.41
C LEU A 237 -5.29 -1.46 -27.17
N ASP A 238 -4.07 -1.94 -26.93
CA ASP A 238 -2.85 -1.35 -27.46
C ASP A 238 -2.01 -2.37 -28.26
N PRO A 239 -2.48 -2.79 -29.45
CA PRO A 239 -1.72 -3.71 -30.31
C PRO A 239 -0.42 -3.09 -30.85
N LYS A 240 -0.27 -1.76 -30.78
CA LYS A 240 0.90 -1.02 -31.27
C LYS A 240 2.00 -0.86 -30.21
N GLY A 241 1.72 -1.17 -28.93
CA GLY A 241 2.71 -1.12 -27.85
C GLY A 241 3.10 0.31 -27.43
N ASN A 242 2.15 1.25 -27.42
CA ASN A 242 2.35 2.60 -26.90
C ASN A 242 2.43 2.64 -25.35
N ILE A 243 1.78 1.70 -24.66
CA ILE A 243 1.76 1.57 -23.21
C ILE A 243 3.04 0.84 -22.78
N ARG A 244 3.93 1.54 -22.04
CA ARG A 244 5.22 0.97 -21.62
C ARG A 244 5.10 0.08 -20.40
N HIS A 245 4.25 0.47 -19.46
CA HIS A 245 4.09 -0.23 -18.19
C HIS A 245 2.61 -0.39 -17.83
N ARG A 246 2.31 -1.48 -17.12
CA ARG A 246 0.98 -1.81 -16.61
C ARG A 246 1.08 -2.13 -15.13
N LEU A 247 0.25 -1.48 -14.34
CA LEU A 247 0.14 -1.63 -12.90
C LEU A 247 -1.31 -2.02 -12.58
N SER A 248 -1.47 -3.09 -11.82
CA SER A 248 -2.76 -3.63 -11.40
C SER A 248 -2.96 -3.45 -9.89
N ARG A 249 -4.04 -3.99 -9.33
CA ARG A 249 -4.42 -3.85 -7.91
C ARG A 249 -3.27 -4.09 -6.93
N VAL A 250 -2.38 -5.04 -7.21
CA VAL A 250 -1.25 -5.36 -6.33
C VAL A 250 -0.28 -4.18 -6.14
N ALA A 251 -0.25 -3.24 -7.08
CA ALA A 251 0.55 -2.03 -7.01
C ALA A 251 -0.14 -0.89 -6.24
N THR A 252 -1.43 -1.03 -5.89
CA THR A 252 -2.19 0.01 -5.17
C THR A 252 -2.02 -0.11 -3.66
N LYS A 253 -2.20 1.01 -2.96
CA LYS A 253 -2.29 1.05 -1.50
C LYS A 253 -3.75 0.86 -1.08
N TYR A 254 -4.03 -0.07 -0.15
CA TYR A 254 -5.37 -0.30 0.38
C TYR A 254 -5.51 0.32 1.76
N GLU A 255 -6.34 1.35 1.85
CA GLU A 255 -6.62 2.09 3.08
C GLU A 255 -8.12 2.38 3.20
N HIS A 256 -8.66 2.29 4.41
CA HIS A 256 -10.06 2.62 4.71
C HIS A 256 -11.10 1.96 3.76
N GLY A 257 -10.83 0.74 3.31
CA GLY A 257 -11.74 0.02 2.41
C GLY A 257 -11.60 0.36 0.93
N LYS A 258 -10.66 1.23 0.54
CA LYS A 258 -10.47 1.71 -0.83
C LYS A 258 -9.03 1.52 -1.32
N HIS A 259 -8.88 1.32 -2.62
CA HIS A 259 -7.59 1.26 -3.29
C HIS A 259 -7.18 2.63 -3.81
N TYR A 260 -6.01 3.09 -3.39
CA TYR A 260 -5.38 4.34 -3.79
C TYR A 260 -4.15 4.07 -4.66
N ARG A 261 -3.96 4.92 -5.66
CA ARG A 261 -2.78 4.94 -6.50
C ARG A 261 -1.77 5.87 -5.84
N ASP A 262 -0.68 5.30 -5.34
CA ASP A 262 0.44 6.07 -4.83
C ASP A 262 1.42 6.38 -5.98
N LEU A 263 1.37 7.61 -6.48
CA LEU A 263 2.25 8.08 -7.55
C LEU A 263 3.70 8.26 -7.08
N SER A 264 3.93 8.43 -5.77
CA SER A 264 5.29 8.56 -5.22
C SER A 264 6.11 7.28 -5.40
N LYS A 265 5.44 6.12 -5.49
CA LYS A 265 6.05 4.80 -5.66
C LYS A 265 6.38 4.48 -7.12
N LEU A 266 6.04 5.34 -8.08
CA LEU A 266 6.33 5.11 -9.50
C LEU A 266 7.82 5.23 -9.85
N ASN A 267 8.69 5.64 -8.92
CA ASN A 267 10.12 5.85 -9.21
C ASN A 267 10.29 6.86 -10.39
N ARG A 268 9.51 7.95 -10.35
CA ARG A 268 9.54 9.07 -11.30
C ARG A 268 9.55 10.37 -10.53
N ASN A 269 10.04 11.45 -11.16
CA ASN A 269 9.97 12.78 -10.57
C ASN A 269 8.50 13.24 -10.49
N PRO A 270 7.93 13.53 -9.30
CA PRO A 270 6.56 13.99 -9.16
C PRO A 270 6.24 15.25 -9.97
N ALA A 271 7.22 16.11 -10.22
CA ALA A 271 7.06 17.32 -11.06
C ALA A 271 6.78 17.00 -12.54
N GLN A 272 6.92 15.75 -12.95
CA GLN A 272 6.84 15.27 -14.34
C GLN A 272 5.83 14.11 -14.51
N VAL A 273 4.92 13.92 -13.56
CA VAL A 273 3.89 12.88 -13.59
C VAL A 273 2.52 13.52 -13.71
N ILE A 274 1.70 13.03 -14.64
CA ILE A 274 0.28 13.37 -14.75
C ILE A 274 -0.52 12.08 -14.57
N TYR A 275 -1.52 12.09 -13.72
CA TYR A 275 -2.47 10.99 -13.57
C TYR A 275 -3.84 11.40 -14.09
N ILE A 276 -4.38 10.67 -15.07
CA ILE A 276 -5.71 10.90 -15.63
C ILE A 276 -6.62 9.75 -15.25
N SER A 277 -7.75 10.07 -14.60
CA SER A 277 -8.79 9.10 -14.25
C SER A 277 -10.15 9.78 -14.14
N ALA A 278 -11.22 9.02 -14.39
CA ALA A 278 -12.58 9.40 -14.05
C ALA A 278 -12.77 9.74 -12.56
N HIS A 279 -11.98 9.10 -11.69
CA HIS A 279 -12.07 9.19 -10.23
C HIS A 279 -10.75 9.67 -9.61
N ALA A 280 -9.99 10.51 -10.33
CA ALA A 280 -8.62 10.84 -9.98
C ALA A 280 -8.50 11.47 -8.57
N LEU A 281 -9.39 12.42 -8.24
CA LEU A 281 -9.37 13.11 -6.95
C LEU A 281 -9.69 12.20 -5.75
N GLU A 282 -10.41 11.10 -5.98
CA GLU A 282 -10.78 10.19 -4.90
C GLU A 282 -9.91 8.94 -4.82
N SER A 283 -9.12 8.65 -5.85
CA SER A 283 -8.34 7.41 -6.00
C SER A 283 -6.83 7.64 -6.01
N SER A 284 -6.37 8.88 -6.01
CA SER A 284 -4.95 9.25 -5.96
C SER A 284 -4.55 9.74 -4.57
N LEU A 285 -3.33 9.41 -4.13
CA LEU A 285 -2.72 10.02 -2.93
C LEU A 285 -2.09 11.38 -3.21
N GLN A 286 -1.86 11.72 -4.48
CA GLN A 286 -1.28 12.99 -4.94
C GLN A 286 -2.26 13.72 -5.86
N PRO A 287 -3.28 14.39 -5.30
CA PRO A 287 -4.31 15.08 -6.08
C PRO A 287 -3.75 16.21 -6.95
N GLU A 288 -2.62 16.82 -6.57
CA GLU A 288 -1.94 17.88 -7.32
C GLU A 288 -1.35 17.42 -8.67
N ASN A 289 -1.16 16.11 -8.84
CA ASN A 289 -0.75 15.49 -10.09
C ASN A 289 -1.93 14.91 -10.90
N SER A 290 -3.15 15.08 -10.40
CA SER A 290 -4.33 14.38 -10.88
C SER A 290 -5.22 15.27 -11.76
N VAL A 291 -5.65 14.72 -12.89
CA VAL A 291 -6.60 15.32 -13.83
C VAL A 291 -7.84 14.45 -13.85
N GLN A 292 -8.92 14.95 -13.24
CA GLN A 292 -10.19 14.26 -13.26
C GLN A 292 -10.92 14.55 -14.57
N ILE A 293 -11.42 13.50 -15.21
CA ILE A 293 -12.20 13.59 -16.44
C ILE A 293 -13.61 13.02 -16.23
N LYS A 294 -14.53 13.30 -17.15
CA LYS A 294 -15.86 12.71 -17.11
C LYS A 294 -15.77 11.17 -17.15
N PRO A 295 -16.40 10.44 -16.20
CA PRO A 295 -16.56 8.99 -16.28
C PRO A 295 -17.35 8.60 -17.53
N TRP A 296 -16.84 7.65 -18.29
CA TRP A 296 -17.47 7.18 -19.52
C TRP A 296 -18.30 5.92 -19.29
N LYS A 297 -19.57 5.96 -19.69
CA LYS A 297 -20.61 4.93 -19.52
C LYS A 297 -21.34 4.66 -20.83
N LEU A 298 -20.57 4.40 -21.89
CA LEU A 298 -21.06 4.03 -23.24
C LEU A 298 -21.72 5.17 -24.03
N GLU A 299 -21.42 6.43 -23.71
CA GLU A 299 -21.81 7.56 -24.54
C GLU A 299 -21.03 7.55 -25.86
N ASN A 300 -21.73 7.60 -26.99
CA ASN A 300 -21.10 7.52 -28.33
C ASN A 300 -20.57 8.88 -28.82
N ASP A 301 -21.07 9.97 -28.26
CA ASP A 301 -20.68 11.36 -28.51
C ASP A 301 -19.54 11.84 -27.60
N ASP A 302 -18.98 10.95 -26.78
CA ASP A 302 -17.84 11.25 -25.93
C ASP A 302 -16.60 11.58 -26.77
N THR A 303 -16.05 12.77 -26.55
CA THR A 303 -14.85 13.28 -27.22
C THR A 303 -13.75 13.67 -26.21
N GLN A 304 -13.97 13.40 -24.92
CA GLN A 304 -13.14 13.89 -23.82
C GLN A 304 -11.66 13.53 -23.96
N LEU A 305 -11.34 12.30 -24.41
CA LEU A 305 -9.95 11.90 -24.62
C LEU A 305 -9.30 12.70 -25.74
N LEU A 306 -10.03 12.94 -26.84
CA LEU A 306 -9.52 13.72 -27.97
C LEU A 306 -9.34 15.19 -27.60
N ASP A 307 -10.26 15.75 -26.82
CA ASP A 307 -10.22 17.15 -26.39
C ASP A 307 -9.05 17.45 -25.44
N LEU A 308 -8.54 16.42 -24.74
CA LEU A 308 -7.35 16.53 -23.88
C LEU A 308 -6.02 16.51 -24.65
N ILE A 309 -5.99 15.99 -25.87
CA ILE A 309 -4.76 15.84 -26.66
C ILE A 309 -4.02 17.18 -26.81
N PRO A 310 -4.66 18.29 -27.24
CA PRO A 310 -3.97 19.56 -27.44
C PRO A 310 -3.27 20.08 -26.18
N PHE A 311 -3.89 19.94 -25.02
CA PHE A 311 -3.32 20.34 -23.74
C PHE A 311 -2.09 19.50 -23.40
N LEU A 312 -2.22 18.16 -23.48
CA LEU A 312 -1.13 17.24 -23.16
C LEU A 312 0.04 17.39 -24.14
N GLU A 313 -0.23 17.59 -25.42
CA GLU A 313 0.81 17.88 -26.41
C GLU A 313 1.54 19.18 -26.10
N TYR A 314 0.81 20.26 -25.80
CA TYR A 314 1.41 21.54 -25.42
C TYR A 314 2.30 21.41 -24.19
N VAL A 315 1.86 20.69 -23.15
CA VAL A 315 2.66 20.43 -21.95
C VAL A 315 3.94 19.68 -22.28
N ALA A 316 3.87 18.67 -23.16
CA ALA A 316 5.03 17.89 -23.57
C ALA A 316 6.05 18.71 -24.37
N MET A 317 5.58 19.65 -25.17
CA MET A 317 6.42 20.56 -25.96
C MET A 317 7.02 21.67 -25.10
N ALA A 318 6.23 22.28 -24.22
CA ALA A 318 6.65 23.39 -23.37
C ALA A 318 7.61 22.94 -22.26
N ARG A 319 7.48 21.69 -21.78
CA ARG A 319 8.30 21.07 -20.73
C ARG A 319 8.44 21.98 -19.49
N PRO A 320 7.33 22.28 -18.80
CA PRO A 320 7.40 23.04 -17.55
C PRO A 320 8.31 22.35 -16.54
N SER A 321 9.02 23.13 -15.72
CA SER A 321 9.86 22.58 -14.65
C SER A 321 9.06 21.81 -13.60
N ASP A 322 7.84 22.26 -13.34
CA ASP A 322 6.88 21.58 -12.47
C ASP A 322 5.47 21.65 -13.08
N ILE A 323 4.93 20.49 -13.42
CA ILE A 323 3.61 20.37 -14.01
C ILE A 323 2.48 20.72 -13.05
N ARG A 324 2.70 20.56 -11.75
CA ARG A 324 1.67 20.78 -10.73
C ARG A 324 1.23 22.25 -10.70
N ALA A 325 2.16 23.17 -10.96
CA ALA A 325 1.85 24.60 -11.10
C ALA A 325 0.97 24.88 -12.33
N VAL A 326 1.19 24.14 -13.43
CA VAL A 326 0.34 24.24 -14.62
C VAL A 326 -1.04 23.70 -14.30
N LEU A 327 -1.16 22.50 -13.73
CA LEU A 327 -2.44 21.89 -13.36
C LEU A 327 -3.24 22.72 -12.36
N ALA A 328 -2.56 23.29 -11.36
CA ALA A 328 -3.18 24.19 -10.38
C ALA A 328 -3.85 25.41 -11.05
N SER A 329 -3.31 25.89 -12.18
CA SER A 329 -3.91 27.01 -12.91
C SER A 329 -5.24 26.67 -13.60
N TYR A 330 -5.57 25.38 -13.76
CA TYR A 330 -6.83 24.90 -14.34
C TYR A 330 -7.77 24.31 -13.27
N GLN A 331 -7.44 24.46 -11.98
CA GLN A 331 -8.20 23.82 -10.91
C GLN A 331 -9.65 24.33 -10.88
N GLY A 332 -10.61 23.39 -10.85
CA GLY A 332 -12.04 23.70 -10.82
C GLY A 332 -12.69 23.93 -12.18
N SER A 333 -11.93 23.84 -13.27
CA SER A 333 -12.43 23.94 -14.65
C SER A 333 -12.17 22.66 -15.43
N ASP A 334 -12.90 22.46 -16.52
CA ASP A 334 -12.55 21.40 -17.48
C ASP A 334 -11.30 21.83 -18.27
N ILE A 335 -10.18 21.16 -17.99
CA ILE A 335 -8.87 21.47 -18.58
C ILE A 335 -8.93 21.50 -20.11
N ALA A 336 -9.67 20.58 -20.72
CA ALA A 336 -9.73 20.49 -22.17
C ALA A 336 -10.43 21.74 -22.76
N ALA A 337 -11.61 22.06 -22.25
CA ALA A 337 -12.38 23.22 -22.70
C ALA A 337 -11.64 24.54 -22.42
N GLU A 338 -11.11 24.69 -21.20
CA GLU A 338 -10.39 25.90 -20.78
C GLU A 338 -9.09 26.11 -21.58
N PHE A 339 -8.35 25.04 -21.87
CA PHE A 339 -7.15 25.14 -22.70
C PHE A 339 -7.46 25.62 -24.12
N ILE A 340 -8.54 25.13 -24.72
CA ILE A 340 -8.99 25.58 -26.05
C ILE A 340 -9.35 27.07 -26.02
N GLU A 341 -10.05 27.52 -24.98
CA GLU A 341 -10.43 28.93 -24.83
C GLU A 341 -9.19 29.84 -24.62
N ARG A 342 -8.30 29.48 -23.68
CA ARG A 342 -7.05 30.20 -23.44
C ARG A 342 -6.17 30.27 -24.69
N SER A 343 -6.12 29.19 -25.48
CA SER A 343 -5.36 29.15 -26.74
C SER A 343 -5.94 30.11 -27.79
N LYS A 344 -7.27 30.16 -27.93
CA LYS A 344 -7.96 31.11 -28.84
C LYS A 344 -7.72 32.55 -28.41
N GLU A 345 -7.81 32.85 -27.12
CA GLU A 345 -7.54 34.19 -26.60
C GLU A 345 -6.08 34.61 -26.85
N HIS A 346 -5.12 33.72 -26.59
CA HIS A 346 -3.71 33.98 -26.86
C HIS A 346 -3.46 34.29 -28.34
N GLN A 347 -4.05 33.51 -29.25
CA GLN A 347 -3.98 33.77 -30.69
C GLN A 347 -4.57 35.13 -31.07
N ARG A 348 -5.72 35.52 -30.50
CA ARG A 348 -6.34 36.83 -30.74
C ARG A 348 -5.43 37.98 -30.30
N ARG A 349 -4.88 37.92 -29.07
CA ARG A 349 -3.94 38.94 -28.54
C ARG A 349 -2.70 39.07 -29.43
N MET A 350 -2.15 37.95 -29.91
CA MET A 350 -1.01 37.95 -30.82
C MET A 350 -1.34 38.57 -32.19
N GLN A 351 -2.57 38.40 -32.69
CA GLN A 351 -3.02 39.05 -33.93
C GLN A 351 -3.21 40.56 -33.74
N GLU A 352 -3.82 40.99 -32.63
CA GLU A 352 -4.00 42.41 -32.29
C GLU A 352 -2.65 43.13 -32.15
N GLN A 353 -1.66 42.52 -31.49
CA GLN A 353 -0.30 43.07 -31.38
C GLN A 353 0.39 43.17 -32.75
N LYS A 354 0.24 42.16 -33.61
CA LYS A 354 0.78 42.20 -34.98
C LYS A 354 0.13 43.30 -35.81
N GLN A 355 -1.18 43.51 -35.68
CA GLN A 355 -1.90 44.58 -36.39
C GLN A 355 -1.49 45.96 -35.87
N SER A 356 -1.45 46.15 -34.55
CA SER A 356 -0.98 47.38 -33.90
C SER A 356 0.45 47.72 -34.33
N GLY A 357 1.39 46.76 -34.24
CA GLY A 357 2.77 46.97 -34.68
C GLY A 357 2.94 47.24 -36.19
N ARG A 358 1.94 46.90 -37.01
CA ARG A 358 1.89 47.23 -38.45
C ARG A 358 1.38 48.65 -38.70
N ILE A 359 0.49 49.14 -37.84
CA ILE A 359 -0.06 50.50 -37.87
C ILE A 359 1.02 51.52 -37.48
N TRP A 360 1.86 51.22 -36.48
CA TRP A 360 2.96 52.12 -36.06
C TRP A 360 4.18 52.15 -36.98
N ARG A 361 4.23 51.31 -38.04
CA ARG A 361 5.33 51.26 -39.03
C ARG A 361 5.00 51.96 -40.35
N ARG A 362 3.82 52.56 -40.48
CA ARG A 362 3.42 53.45 -41.58
C ARG A 362 3.49 54.89 -41.10
#